data_AF-A0A3D1N0K4-F1
#
_entry.id   AF-A0A3D1N0K4-F1
#
_cell.length_a   1.000
_cell.length_b   1.000
_cell.length_c   1.000
_cell.angle_alpha   90.00
_cell.angle_beta   90.00
_cell.angle_gamma   90.00
#
_symmetry.space_group_name_H-M   'P 1'
#
loop_
_entity.id
_entity.type
_entity.pdbx_description
1 polymer ?
#
loop_
_entity_poly.entity_id
_entity_poly.type
_entity_poly.pdbx_seq_one_letter_code
_entity_poly.pdbx_strand_id
1 'polypeptide(L)'
;MRAYLKSLNPIWLYPALTLVSTAFAFLAAESGVWCMFVCLRFAFGHEKIYWVKHIIRDSTGFALLSAGLALTQYFLASSLVLSMKDRVLAFSVLFFSASASGVFFARLAADSSLGVSRLCSFPVITACLFGGLTALFQKESENPMRGLKFNPFKY
;
A
#
# COMPACT_ATOMS: atom_id res chain seq x y z
N MET A 1 4.33 -23.25 -28.06
CA MET A 1 4.12 -21.88 -27.52
C MET A 1 3.05 -21.79 -26.42
N ARG A 2 1.87 -22.44 -26.52
CA ARG A 2 0.83 -22.42 -25.46
C ARG A 2 1.26 -23.02 -24.10
N ALA A 3 2.24 -23.92 -24.07
CA ALA A 3 2.72 -24.52 -22.81
C ALA A 3 3.66 -23.58 -22.01
N TYR A 4 4.36 -22.65 -22.67
CA TYR A 4 5.25 -21.68 -22.01
C TYR A 4 4.49 -20.52 -21.35
N LEU A 5 3.28 -20.20 -21.84
CA LEU A 5 2.43 -19.18 -21.25
C LEU A 5 1.74 -19.65 -19.95
N LYS A 6 1.68 -20.97 -19.70
CA LYS A 6 1.11 -21.54 -18.47
C LYS A 6 2.10 -21.56 -17.29
N SER A 7 3.40 -21.41 -17.52
CA SER A 7 4.42 -21.42 -16.46
C SER A 7 4.88 -20.03 -16.02
N LEU A 8 4.36 -18.97 -16.65
CA LEU A 8 4.52 -17.61 -16.15
C LEU A 8 3.61 -17.46 -14.94
N ASN A 9 4.08 -17.94 -13.78
CA ASN A 9 3.53 -17.51 -12.51
C ASN A 9 3.36 -15.98 -12.60
N PRO A 10 2.18 -15.42 -12.29
CA PRO A 10 1.91 -13.99 -12.36
C PRO A 10 2.63 -13.23 -11.21
N ILE A 11 3.90 -13.55 -10.97
CA ILE A 11 4.79 -12.89 -10.01
C ILE A 11 4.89 -11.41 -10.33
N TRP A 12 4.89 -11.06 -11.62
CA TRP A 12 4.88 -9.68 -12.12
C TRP A 12 3.57 -8.93 -11.84
N LEU A 13 2.48 -9.64 -11.56
CA LEU A 13 1.20 -9.05 -11.20
C LEU A 13 1.25 -8.44 -9.80
N TYR A 14 2.07 -8.99 -8.90
CA TYR A 14 2.22 -8.48 -7.54
C TYR A 14 2.76 -7.04 -7.50
N PRO A 15 3.93 -6.70 -8.09
CA PRO A 15 4.40 -5.33 -8.13
C PRO A 15 3.44 -4.39 -8.85
N ALA A 16 2.76 -4.84 -9.91
CA ALA A 16 1.77 -4.04 -10.61
C ALA A 16 0.56 -3.69 -9.72
N LEU A 17 0.00 -4.69 -9.02
CA LEU A 17 -1.10 -4.48 -8.07
C LEU A 17 -0.67 -3.63 -6.87
N THR A 18 0.56 -3.80 -6.38
CA THR A 18 1.13 -2.98 -5.31
C THR A 18 1.25 -1.52 -5.75
N LEU A 19 1.78 -1.24 -6.95
CA LEU A 19 1.86 0.13 -7.48
C LEU A 19 0.48 0.78 -7.65
N VAL A 20 -0.47 0.04 -8.23
CA VAL A 20 -1.86 0.53 -8.40
C VAL A 20 -2.49 0.80 -7.03
N SER A 21 -2.30 -0.10 -6.06
CA SER A 21 -2.79 0.09 -4.69
C SER A 21 -2.15 1.31 -4.03
N THR A 22 -0.87 1.57 -4.27
CA THR A 22 -0.18 2.77 -3.77
C THR A 22 -0.75 4.05 -4.38
N ALA A 23 -1.05 4.06 -5.69
CA ALA A 23 -1.70 5.20 -6.33
C ALA A 23 -3.09 5.45 -5.72
N PHE A 24 -3.92 4.42 -5.57
CA PHE A 24 -5.25 4.53 -4.97
C PHE A 24 -5.19 4.97 -3.51
N ALA A 25 -4.29 4.40 -2.72
CA ALA A 25 -4.12 4.75 -1.31
C ALA A 25 -3.66 6.21 -1.15
N PHE A 26 -2.78 6.70 -2.05
CA PHE A 26 -2.37 8.10 -2.09
C PHE A 26 -3.55 9.03 -2.39
N LEU A 27 -4.31 8.76 -3.45
CA LEU A 27 -5.49 9.56 -3.80
C LEU A 27 -6.56 9.54 -2.70
N ALA A 28 -6.77 8.38 -2.06
CA ALA A 28 -7.70 8.23 -0.95
C ALA A 28 -7.23 9.01 0.29
N ALA A 29 -5.93 9.01 0.58
CA ALA A 29 -5.37 9.77 1.69
C ALA A 29 -5.50 11.29 1.44
N GLU A 30 -5.19 11.78 0.25
CA GLU A 30 -5.39 13.19 -0.11
C GLU A 30 -6.87 13.59 -0.03
N SER A 31 -7.75 12.78 -0.59
CA SER A 31 -9.20 13.03 -0.56
C SER A 31 -9.76 13.01 0.87
N GLY A 32 -9.29 12.07 1.70
CA GLY A 32 -9.69 11.94 3.10
C GLY A 32 -9.23 13.14 3.93
N VAL A 33 -7.98 13.57 3.74
CA VAL A 33 -7.45 14.78 4.36
C VAL A 33 -8.25 16.01 3.93
N TRP A 34 -8.54 16.16 2.63
CA TRP A 34 -9.34 17.28 2.13
C TRP A 34 -10.75 17.30 2.72
N CYS A 35 -11.42 16.15 2.76
CA CYS A 35 -12.73 15.99 3.38
C CYS A 35 -12.71 16.37 4.86
N MET A 36 -11.68 15.93 5.61
CA MET A 36 -11.49 16.31 7.01
C MET A 36 -11.40 17.84 7.18
N PHE A 37 -10.64 18.53 6.32
CA PHE A 37 -10.57 19.99 6.34
C PHE A 37 -11.92 20.66 6.03
N VAL A 38 -12.68 20.13 5.07
CA VAL A 38 -14.03 20.63 4.75
C VAL A 38 -14.98 20.47 5.95
N CYS A 39 -14.99 19.30 6.58
CA CYS A 39 -15.80 19.04 7.78
C CYS A 39 -15.40 19.92 8.97
N LEU A 40 -14.09 20.08 9.21
CA LEU A 40 -13.58 20.97 10.27
C LEU A 40 -13.97 22.43 10.03
N ARG A 41 -13.93 22.87 8.76
CA ARG A 41 -14.37 24.22 8.36
C ARG A 41 -15.84 24.45 8.59
N PHE A 42 -16.66 23.44 8.32
CA PHE A 42 -18.09 23.50 8.63
C PHE A 42 -18.36 23.54 10.14
N ALA A 43 -17.60 22.78 10.94
CA ALA A 43 -17.85 22.64 12.38
C ALA A 43 -17.30 23.78 13.26
N PHE A 44 -16.13 24.33 12.95
CA PHE A 44 -15.39 25.24 13.87
C PHE A 44 -15.25 26.69 13.38
N GLY A 45 -15.72 27.01 12.17
CA GLY A 45 -15.61 28.34 11.59
C GLY A 45 -14.23 28.68 11.03
N HIS A 46 -14.17 29.69 10.15
CA HIS A 46 -12.99 30.04 9.35
C HIS A 46 -11.74 30.44 10.15
N GLU A 47 -11.91 31.07 11.31
CA GLU A 47 -10.84 31.81 11.98
C GLU A 47 -9.90 30.92 12.82
N LYS A 48 -10.29 29.68 13.16
CA LYS A 48 -9.49 28.78 14.01
C LYS A 48 -8.69 27.72 13.26
N ILE A 49 -8.85 27.59 11.95
CA ILE A 49 -8.35 26.43 11.17
C ILE A 49 -6.98 26.70 10.53
N TYR A 50 -6.61 27.96 10.33
CA TYR A 50 -5.33 28.33 9.72
C TYR A 50 -4.10 27.92 10.54
N TRP A 51 -4.28 27.68 11.85
CA TRP A 51 -3.20 27.28 12.76
C TRP A 51 -3.05 25.78 12.94
N VAL A 52 -3.95 24.97 12.39
CA VAL A 52 -3.81 23.50 12.35
C VAL A 52 -2.75 23.18 11.30
N LYS A 53 -1.50 23.35 11.76
CA LYS A 53 -0.22 23.17 11.09
C LYS A 53 -0.28 22.07 10.02
N HIS A 54 0.31 22.35 8.86
CA HIS A 54 0.66 21.38 7.81
C HIS A 54 1.17 20.03 8.36
N ILE A 55 1.83 20.03 9.52
CA ILE A 55 2.26 18.83 10.25
C ILE A 55 1.10 17.88 10.61
N ILE A 56 -0.02 18.38 11.12
CA ILE A 56 -1.19 17.55 11.47
C ILE A 56 -1.80 16.99 10.19
N ARG A 57 -1.92 17.82 9.15
CA ARG A 57 -2.40 17.40 7.84
C ARG A 57 -1.58 16.24 7.28
N ASP A 58 -0.26 16.44 7.22
CA ASP A 58 0.65 15.47 6.64
C ASP A 58 0.69 14.20 7.50
N SER A 59 0.71 14.34 8.84
CA SER A 59 0.68 13.20 9.76
C SER A 59 -0.59 12.35 9.59
N THR A 60 -1.76 12.98 9.49
CA THR A 60 -3.02 12.25 9.25
C THR A 60 -3.03 11.59 7.87
N GLY A 61 -2.57 12.29 6.83
CA GLY A 61 -2.44 11.73 5.49
C GLY A 61 -1.51 10.51 5.45
N PHE A 62 -0.32 10.62 6.04
CA PHE A 62 0.62 9.51 6.11
C PHE A 62 0.12 8.36 6.98
N ALA A 63 -0.61 8.63 8.06
CA ALA A 63 -1.19 7.58 8.90
C ALA A 63 -2.27 6.78 8.14
N LEU A 64 -3.20 7.47 7.46
CA LEU A 64 -4.23 6.84 6.62
C LEU A 64 -3.60 6.05 5.48
N LEU A 65 -2.64 6.65 4.78
CA LEU A 65 -1.89 6.00 3.70
C LEU A 65 -1.19 4.73 4.20
N SER A 66 -0.45 4.81 5.31
CA SER A 66 0.29 3.69 5.87
C SER A 66 -0.62 2.56 6.33
N ALA A 67 -1.73 2.89 6.99
CA ALA A 67 -2.72 1.89 7.40
C ALA A 67 -3.37 1.19 6.20
N GLY A 68 -3.79 1.97 5.18
CA GLY A 68 -4.38 1.43 3.95
C GLY A 68 -3.39 0.55 3.18
N LEU A 69 -2.13 0.97 3.07
CA LEU A 69 -1.08 0.19 2.42
C LEU A 69 -0.73 -1.08 3.18
N ALA A 70 -0.58 -1.03 4.50
CA ALA A 70 -0.30 -2.21 5.30
C ALA A 70 -1.43 -3.24 5.17
N LEU A 71 -2.70 -2.80 5.23
CA LEU A 71 -3.85 -3.68 5.04
C LEU A 71 -3.87 -4.29 3.63
N THR A 72 -3.64 -3.47 2.60
CA THR A 72 -3.68 -3.93 1.21
C THR A 72 -2.54 -4.90 0.91
N GLN A 73 -1.32 -4.61 1.39
CA GLN A 73 -0.17 -5.50 1.25
C GLN A 73 -0.32 -6.79 2.05
N TYR A 74 -0.96 -6.74 3.21
CA TYR A 74 -1.32 -7.94 3.97
C TYR A 74 -2.19 -8.88 3.11
N PHE A 75 -3.28 -8.38 2.55
CA PHE A 75 -4.15 -9.19 1.70
C PHE A 75 -3.48 -9.69 0.41
N LEU A 76 -2.74 -8.83 -0.28
CA LEU A 76 -1.98 -9.20 -1.49
C LEU A 76 -0.94 -10.28 -1.19
N ALA A 77 -0.14 -10.10 -0.13
CA ALA A 77 0.88 -11.07 0.27
C ALA A 77 0.26 -12.37 0.77
N SER A 78 -0.87 -12.32 1.48
CA SER A 78 -1.62 -13.52 1.86
C SER A 78 -2.05 -14.33 0.64
N SER A 79 -2.51 -13.68 -0.45
CA SER A 79 -2.81 -14.37 -1.71
C SER A 79 -1.55 -14.91 -2.41
N LEU A 80 -0.45 -14.16 -2.38
CA LEU A 80 0.83 -14.55 -2.98
C LEU A 80 1.40 -15.81 -2.31
N VAL A 81 1.42 -15.85 -0.97
CA VAL A 81 1.95 -16.96 -0.17
C VAL A 81 1.16 -18.26 -0.41
N LEU A 82 -0.16 -18.17 -0.64
CA LEU A 82 -0.96 -19.35 -0.99
C LEU A 82 -0.65 -19.89 -2.39
N SER A 83 -0.10 -19.05 -3.27
CA SER A 83 0.25 -19.44 -4.63
C SER A 83 1.72 -19.84 -4.78
N MET A 84 2.59 -19.36 -3.90
CA MET A 84 4.04 -19.60 -3.97
C MET A 84 4.47 -20.55 -2.85
N LYS A 85 5.03 -21.69 -3.23
CA LYS A 85 5.64 -22.63 -2.26
C LYS A 85 6.93 -22.08 -1.65
N ASP A 86 7.62 -21.17 -2.34
CA ASP A 86 8.88 -20.60 -1.91
C ASP A 86 8.69 -19.23 -1.24
N ARG A 87 8.89 -19.20 0.09
CA ARG A 87 8.79 -17.99 0.90
C ARG A 87 9.92 -16.99 0.65
N VAL A 88 11.10 -17.46 0.25
CA VAL A 88 12.25 -16.60 -0.05
C VAL A 88 11.93 -15.79 -1.30
N LEU A 89 11.41 -16.46 -2.33
CA LEU A 89 11.01 -15.79 -3.57
C LEU A 89 9.86 -14.80 -3.33
N ALA A 90 8.86 -15.17 -2.52
CA ALA A 90 7.77 -14.28 -2.14
C ALA A 90 8.28 -13.05 -1.36
N PHE A 91 9.27 -13.21 -0.47
CA PHE A 91 9.93 -12.10 0.21
C PHE A 91 10.68 -11.17 -0.76
N SER A 92 11.44 -11.73 -1.72
CA SER A 92 12.13 -10.92 -2.72
C SER A 92 11.17 -10.08 -3.57
N VAL A 93 10.04 -10.68 -3.97
CA VAL A 93 8.99 -9.98 -4.74
C VAL A 93 8.34 -8.88 -3.90
N LEU A 94 8.02 -9.16 -2.64
CA LEU A 94 7.51 -8.16 -1.70
C LEU A 94 8.49 -6.99 -1.54
N PHE A 95 9.76 -7.28 -1.28
CA PHE A 95 10.79 -6.27 -1.06
C PHE A 95 11.00 -5.38 -2.29
N PHE A 96 11.07 -5.99 -3.47
CA PHE A 96 11.15 -5.27 -4.73
C PHE A 96 9.92 -4.38 -4.95
N SER A 97 8.72 -4.90 -4.70
CA SER A 97 7.46 -4.19 -4.88
C SER A 97 7.30 -3.03 -3.90
N ALA A 98 7.69 -3.22 -2.64
CA ALA A 98 7.70 -2.17 -1.62
C ALA A 98 8.67 -1.05 -2.02
N SER A 99 9.88 -1.40 -2.46
CA SER A 99 10.89 -0.43 -2.92
C SER A 99 10.41 0.34 -4.16
N ALA A 100 9.87 -0.36 -5.17
CA ALA A 100 9.31 0.26 -6.37
C ALA A 100 8.15 1.21 -6.03
N SER A 101 7.28 0.82 -5.11
CA SER A 101 6.17 1.65 -4.65
C SER A 101 6.63 2.86 -3.86
N GLY A 102 7.69 2.74 -3.06
CA GLY A 102 8.32 3.87 -2.38
C GLY A 102 8.91 4.89 -3.35
N VAL A 103 9.60 4.43 -4.40
CA VAL A 103 10.15 5.32 -5.45
C VAL A 103 9.03 5.96 -6.26
N PHE A 104 8.03 5.19 -6.65
CA PHE A 104 6.86 5.69 -7.39
C PHE A 104 6.09 6.72 -6.56
N PHE A 105 5.86 6.45 -5.28
CA PHE A 105 5.23 7.38 -4.36
C PHE A 105 6.03 8.67 -4.22
N ALA A 106 7.36 8.59 -4.07
CA ALA A 106 8.20 9.78 -3.98
C ALA A 106 8.08 10.68 -5.22
N ARG A 107 7.84 10.09 -6.40
CA ARG A 107 7.55 10.84 -7.63
C ARG A 107 6.16 11.47 -7.61
N LEU A 108 5.13 10.74 -7.19
CA LEU A 108 3.77 11.29 -7.06
C LEU A 108 3.69 12.42 -6.03
N ALA A 109 4.36 12.24 -4.89
CA ALA A 109 4.34 13.19 -3.79
C ALA A 109 5.10 14.49 -4.12
N ALA A 110 6.05 14.47 -5.06
CA ALA A 110 6.85 15.63 -5.43
C ALA A 110 6.03 16.81 -5.96
N ASP A 111 4.92 16.52 -6.67
CA ASP A 111 4.02 17.54 -7.22
C ASP A 111 2.77 17.75 -6.35
N SER A 112 2.70 17.11 -5.18
CA SER A 112 1.52 17.07 -4.33
C SER A 112 1.55 18.08 -3.20
N SER A 113 0.39 18.28 -2.56
CA SER A 113 0.28 19.17 -1.41
C SER A 113 0.83 18.56 -0.12
N LEU A 114 1.00 17.24 -0.04
CA LEU A 114 1.60 16.56 1.12
C LEU A 114 3.09 16.95 1.21
N GLY A 115 3.46 17.63 2.30
CA GLY A 115 4.74 18.32 2.44
C GLY A 115 5.94 17.47 2.04
N VAL A 116 6.69 18.00 1.07
CA VAL A 116 7.92 17.47 0.49
C VAL A 116 8.91 17.08 1.58
N SER A 117 9.04 15.77 1.84
CA SER A 117 10.26 15.24 2.42
C SER A 117 10.77 14.13 1.53
N ARG A 118 12.07 14.17 1.21
CA ARG A 118 12.78 13.07 0.50
C ARG A 118 12.64 11.72 1.23
N LEU A 119 12.15 11.74 2.48
CA LEU A 119 11.89 10.61 3.34
C LEU A 119 10.44 10.08 3.29
N CYS A 120 9.55 10.68 2.50
CA CYS A 120 8.15 10.25 2.39
C CYS A 120 7.97 8.83 1.82
N SER A 121 8.98 8.32 1.12
CA SER A 121 9.04 6.94 0.66
C SER A 121 9.23 5.93 1.79
N PHE A 122 9.86 6.31 2.90
CA PHE A 122 10.11 5.40 4.03
C PHE A 122 8.81 4.89 4.67
N PRO A 123 7.85 5.74 5.09
CA PRO A 123 6.57 5.28 5.61
C PRO A 123 5.86 4.31 4.66
N VAL A 124 5.89 4.57 3.36
CA VAL A 124 5.28 3.70 2.33
C VAL A 124 5.98 2.35 2.25
N ILE A 125 7.31 2.34 2.18
CA ILE A 125 8.10 1.10 2.15
C ILE A 125 7.86 0.30 3.44
N THR A 126 7.92 0.95 4.59
CA THR A 126 7.72 0.31 5.90
C THR A 126 6.31 -0.24 6.05
N ALA A 127 5.28 0.52 5.64
CA ALA A 127 3.90 0.04 5.65
C ALA A 127 3.70 -1.18 4.75
N CYS A 128 4.26 -1.14 3.54
CA CYS A 128 4.19 -2.25 2.60
C CYS A 128 4.89 -3.49 3.14
N LEU A 129 6.09 -3.34 3.70
CA LEU A 129 6.84 -4.43 4.31
C LEU A 129 6.12 -4.98 5.55
N PHE A 130 5.56 -4.12 6.41
CA PHE A 130 4.87 -4.57 7.62
C PHE A 130 3.64 -5.42 7.28
N GLY A 131 2.82 -4.96 6.32
CA GLY A 131 1.69 -5.73 5.81
C GLY A 131 2.12 -7.03 5.12
N GLY A 132 3.13 -6.96 4.25
CA GLY A 132 3.57 -8.14 3.51
C GLY A 132 4.28 -9.19 4.37
N LEU A 133 5.10 -8.77 5.33
CA LEU A 133 5.82 -9.66 6.24
C LEU A 133 4.89 -10.34 7.22
N THR A 134 3.88 -9.62 7.73
CA THR A 134 2.87 -10.24 8.60
C THR A 134 2.16 -11.38 7.88
N ALA A 135 1.83 -11.22 6.59
CA ALA A 135 1.26 -12.29 5.77
C ALA A 135 2.26 -13.43 5.44
N LEU A 136 3.55 -13.12 5.21
CA LEU A 136 4.60 -14.12 4.93
C LEU A 136 4.89 -15.05 6.11
N PHE A 137 4.90 -14.50 7.33
CA PHE A 137 5.18 -15.26 8.55
C PHE A 137 3.93 -15.87 9.19
N GLN A 138 2.75 -15.51 8.70
CA GLN A 138 1.49 -16.09 9.16
C GLN A 138 1.45 -17.60 8.91
N LYS A 139 0.82 -18.35 9.82
CA LYS A 139 0.52 -19.77 9.60
C LYS A 139 -0.50 -19.90 8.47
N GLU A 140 -0.33 -20.91 7.64
CA GLU A 140 -1.24 -21.16 6.51
C GLU A 140 -2.70 -21.32 6.97
N SER A 141 -2.91 -21.83 8.19
CA SER A 141 -4.24 -22.00 8.79
C SER A 141 -4.97 -20.70 9.12
N GLU A 142 -4.24 -19.62 9.35
CA GLU A 142 -4.79 -18.33 9.77
C GLU A 142 -4.99 -17.39 8.57
N ASN A 143 -4.48 -17.75 7.40
CA ASN A 143 -4.49 -16.90 6.21
C ASN A 143 -5.95 -16.56 5.80
N PRO A 144 -6.33 -15.27 5.72
CA PRO A 144 -7.70 -14.84 5.44
C PRO A 144 -8.15 -15.19 4.01
N MET A 145 -7.20 -15.44 3.11
CA MET A 145 -7.45 -15.82 1.73
C MET A 145 -7.61 -17.34 1.56
N ARG A 146 -7.43 -18.12 2.63
CA ARG A 146 -7.58 -19.58 2.61
C ARG A 146 -9.05 -19.94 2.35
N GLY A 147 -9.29 -20.75 1.31
CA GLY A 147 -10.64 -21.21 0.95
C GLY A 147 -11.39 -20.30 -0.03
N LEU A 148 -10.85 -19.12 -0.37
CA LEU A 148 -11.40 -18.30 -1.45
C LEU A 148 -11.16 -18.95 -2.81
N LYS A 149 -12.20 -19.00 -3.65
CA LYS A 149 -12.13 -19.53 -5.02
C LYS A 149 -11.31 -18.65 -5.95
N PHE A 150 -11.27 -17.35 -5.67
CA PHE A 150 -10.50 -16.38 -6.43
C PHE A 150 -9.16 -16.13 -5.74
N ASN A 151 -8.07 -16.51 -6.40
CA ASN A 151 -6.72 -16.05 -6.04
C ASN A 151 -6.08 -15.52 -7.32
N PRO A 152 -5.78 -14.21 -7.42
CA PRO A 152 -5.23 -13.60 -8.63
C PRO A 152 -3.85 -14.16 -9.02
N PHE A 153 -3.19 -14.87 -8.11
CA PHE A 153 -1.90 -15.49 -8.36
C PHE A 153 -1.97 -16.97 -8.73
N LYS A 154 -3.13 -17.62 -8.54
CA LYS A 154 -3.33 -19.07 -8.71
C LYS A 154 -3.75 -19.38 -10.16
N TYR A 155 -2.86 -20.04 -10.92
CA TYR A 155 -3.13 -20.61 -12.24
C TYR A 155 -2.53 -22.00 -12.38
#